data_AF-A0A6H0ZWG2-F1
#
_entry.id   AF-A0A6H0ZWG2-F1
#
_cell.length_a   1.000
_cell.length_b   1.000
_cell.length_c   1.000
_cell.angle_alpha   90.00
_cell.angle_beta   90.00
_cell.angle_gamma   90.00
#
_symmetry.space_group_name_H-M   'P 1'
#
loop_
_entity.id
_entity.type
_entity.pdbx_description
1 polymer ?
#
loop_
_entity_poly.entity_id
_entity_poly.type
_entity_poly.pdbx_seq_one_letter_code
_entity_poly.pdbx_strand_id
1 'polypeptide(L)'
;MAVSSPSSQAKAPKFSTRLIISVDEPLNKEGGAVIISGRQVPDDEWRALAADSAPGEASEKAFHISVSSPASIVDFVYPESGTYSFKFQSPPSSNAPPLKTREVLTGSAEVADPETKEQVSWPSMSVIYVEGATYNEGWARIFASTFDLAFNSEDKAAVSIERFPAGRVSSLSRSAIETFVRDSK
;
A
#
# COMPACT_ATOMS: atom_id res chain seq x y z
N MET A 1 46.80 -23.06 -7.31
CA MET A 1 45.42 -23.47 -7.00
C MET A 1 44.66 -22.22 -6.59
N ALA A 2 43.75 -21.72 -7.43
CA ALA A 2 42.88 -20.60 -7.08
C ALA A 2 41.52 -21.17 -6.70
N VAL A 3 41.07 -20.87 -5.49
CA VAL A 3 39.78 -21.30 -4.96
C VAL A 3 38.74 -20.28 -5.42
N SER A 4 37.89 -20.66 -6.36
CA SER A 4 36.78 -19.83 -6.83
C SER A 4 35.66 -19.87 -5.80
N SER A 5 35.39 -18.75 -5.14
CA SER A 5 34.19 -18.56 -4.33
C SER A 5 32.94 -18.66 -5.22
N PRO A 6 31.86 -19.34 -4.80
CA PRO A 6 30.62 -19.35 -5.56
C PRO A 6 29.99 -17.96 -5.49
N SER A 7 29.97 -17.27 -6.63
CA SER A 7 29.13 -16.09 -6.81
C SER A 7 27.67 -16.55 -6.69
N SER A 8 27.03 -16.21 -5.56
CA SER A 8 25.58 -16.30 -5.42
C SER A 8 24.96 -15.30 -6.38
N GLN A 9 24.77 -15.71 -7.64
CA GLN A 9 23.96 -14.97 -8.59
C GLN A 9 22.52 -15.11 -8.12
N ALA A 10 22.07 -14.16 -7.30
CA ALA A 10 20.64 -13.95 -7.09
C ALA A 10 20.00 -13.77 -8.47
N LYS A 11 19.21 -14.76 -8.87
CA LYS A 11 18.50 -14.75 -10.16
C LYS A 11 17.58 -13.53 -10.15
N ALA A 12 17.70 -12.66 -11.15
CA ALA A 12 16.82 -11.50 -11.26
C ALA A 12 15.36 -11.98 -11.29
N PRO A 13 14.45 -11.31 -10.54
CA PRO A 13 13.06 -11.73 -10.48
C PRO A 13 12.45 -11.73 -11.88
N LYS A 14 11.71 -12.79 -12.19
CA LYS A 14 11.13 -12.99 -13.52
C LYS A 14 9.88 -12.13 -13.73
N PHE A 15 9.19 -11.83 -12.64
CA PHE A 15 7.97 -11.03 -12.64
C PHE A 15 8.04 -9.89 -11.61
N SER A 16 7.31 -8.80 -11.86
CA SER A 16 7.21 -7.65 -10.96
C SER A 16 5.82 -7.02 -10.99
N THR A 17 5.32 -6.63 -9.83
CA THR A 17 4.12 -5.77 -9.72
C THR A 17 4.55 -4.34 -9.44
N ARG A 18 4.01 -3.37 -10.18
CA ARG A 18 4.30 -1.96 -9.98
C ARG A 18 3.06 -1.17 -9.65
N LEU A 19 3.01 -0.56 -8.48
CA LEU A 19 1.95 0.37 -8.11
C LEU A 19 2.34 1.81 -8.44
N ILE A 20 1.43 2.54 -9.07
CA ILE A 20 1.55 3.97 -9.33
C ILE A 20 0.42 4.65 -8.59
N ILE A 21 0.76 5.28 -7.47
CA ILE A 21 -0.19 5.78 -6.48
C ILE A 21 -0.30 7.30 -6.64
N SER A 22 -1.45 7.74 -7.15
CA SER A 22 -1.77 9.16 -7.24
C SER A 22 -2.31 9.65 -5.90
N VAL A 23 -1.73 10.71 -5.36
CA VAL A 23 -2.12 11.27 -4.05
C VAL A 23 -3.04 12.47 -4.25
N ASP A 24 -4.33 12.25 -4.03
CA ASP A 24 -5.39 13.22 -4.22
C ASP A 24 -5.67 14.02 -2.92
N GLU A 25 -6.51 15.06 -3.04
CA GLU A 25 -7.01 15.79 -1.87
C GLU A 25 -8.00 14.91 -1.08
N PRO A 26 -8.03 14.98 0.26
CA PRO A 26 -7.25 15.88 1.12
C PRO A 26 -5.81 15.43 1.45
N LEU A 27 -5.43 14.17 1.26
CA LEU A 27 -4.13 13.61 1.68
C LEU A 27 -2.93 14.42 1.17
N ASN A 28 -2.93 14.91 -0.06
CA ASN A 28 -1.83 15.73 -0.59
C ASN A 28 -1.69 17.14 0.03
N LYS A 29 -2.69 17.60 0.80
CA LYS A 29 -2.68 18.89 1.52
C LYS A 29 -2.54 18.71 3.02
N GLU A 30 -3.36 17.83 3.60
CA GLU A 30 -3.41 17.58 5.04
C GLU A 30 -2.23 16.69 5.49
N GLY A 31 -1.64 15.93 4.57
CA GLY A 31 -0.67 14.90 4.91
C GLY A 31 -1.36 13.67 5.49
N GLY A 32 -0.57 12.70 5.92
CA GLY A 32 -1.11 11.45 6.46
C GLY A 32 -0.20 10.28 6.21
N ALA A 33 -0.79 9.10 6.07
CA ALA A 33 -0.05 7.88 5.85
C ALA A 33 -0.78 6.90 4.94
N VAL A 34 0.01 6.21 4.12
CA VAL A 34 -0.44 5.11 3.28
C VAL A 34 0.34 3.86 3.68
N ILE A 35 -0.39 2.83 4.14
CA ILE A 35 0.17 1.51 4.40
C ILE A 35 0.13 0.72 3.10
N ILE A 36 1.26 0.19 2.66
CA ILE A 36 1.38 -0.65 1.48
C ILE A 36 1.65 -2.08 1.94
N SER A 37 0.75 -3.02 1.63
CA SER A 37 0.93 -4.43 1.94
C SER A 37 0.84 -5.31 0.70
N GLY A 38 1.87 -6.13 0.51
CA GLY A 38 1.97 -7.07 -0.61
C GLY A 38 1.84 -8.52 -0.14
N ARG A 39 1.04 -9.32 -0.85
CA ARG A 39 0.92 -10.77 -0.65
C ARG A 39 1.29 -11.54 -1.90
N GLN A 40 1.97 -12.67 -1.73
CA GLN A 40 2.33 -13.52 -2.85
C GLN A 40 1.13 -14.34 -3.34
N VAL A 41 1.01 -14.48 -4.65
CA VAL A 41 0.09 -15.41 -5.31
C VAL A 41 0.85 -16.24 -6.36
N PRO A 42 0.34 -17.42 -6.75
CA PRO A 42 0.92 -18.21 -7.81
C PRO A 42 1.11 -17.40 -9.11
N ASP A 43 2.22 -17.64 -9.81
CA ASP A 43 2.56 -16.88 -11.03
C ASP A 43 1.44 -16.90 -12.09
N ASP A 44 0.70 -18.01 -12.19
CA ASP A 44 -0.38 -18.15 -13.17
C ASP A 44 -1.62 -17.33 -12.78
N GLU A 45 -1.92 -17.21 -11.48
CA GLU A 45 -2.97 -16.33 -10.97
C GLU A 45 -2.60 -14.87 -11.20
N TRP A 46 -1.35 -14.50 -10.89
CA TRP A 46 -0.84 -13.15 -11.15
C TRP A 46 -0.88 -12.79 -12.65
N ARG A 47 -0.54 -13.72 -13.54
CA ARG A 47 -0.59 -13.50 -15.00
C ARG A 47 -2.00 -13.20 -15.49
N ALA A 48 -3.02 -13.80 -14.87
CA ALA A 48 -4.42 -13.61 -15.22
C ALA A 48 -4.97 -12.22 -14.85
N LEU A 49 -4.28 -11.46 -14.00
CA LEU A 49 -4.69 -10.11 -13.61
C LEU A 49 -4.71 -9.16 -14.80
N ALA A 50 -5.80 -8.43 -15.00
CA ALA A 50 -5.86 -7.35 -15.99
C ALA A 50 -4.99 -6.17 -15.53
N ALA A 51 -4.01 -5.74 -16.32
CA ALA A 51 -3.14 -4.62 -15.99
C ALA A 51 -3.34 -3.47 -16.97
N ASP A 52 -2.93 -2.26 -16.60
CA ASP A 52 -3.01 -1.07 -17.46
C ASP A 52 -2.03 -1.13 -18.64
N SER A 53 -1.03 -2.01 -18.55
CA SER A 53 0.01 -2.20 -19.57
C SER A 53 -0.48 -3.13 -20.69
N ALA A 54 -0.14 -2.80 -21.94
CA ALA A 54 -0.64 -3.49 -23.13
C ALA A 54 -0.36 -5.02 -23.13
N PRO A 55 -1.27 -5.83 -23.70
CA PRO A 55 -1.08 -7.28 -23.80
C PRO A 55 0.02 -7.57 -24.83
N GLY A 56 1.18 -8.04 -24.37
CA GLY A 56 2.25 -8.42 -25.28
C GLY A 56 3.43 -9.09 -24.59
N GLU A 57 4.03 -8.45 -23.60
CA GLU A 57 5.14 -8.99 -22.82
C GLU A 57 5.17 -8.20 -21.51
N ALA A 58 5.04 -8.86 -20.37
CA ALA A 58 4.92 -8.12 -19.12
C ALA A 58 5.46 -8.95 -17.98
N SER A 59 6.78 -9.18 -18.01
CA SER A 59 7.50 -9.44 -16.76
C SER A 59 7.14 -8.39 -15.70
N GLU A 60 6.67 -7.20 -16.07
CA GLU A 60 6.10 -6.21 -15.14
C GLU A 60 4.60 -5.95 -15.43
N LYS A 61 3.73 -5.98 -14.41
CA LYS A 61 2.37 -5.43 -14.49
C LYS A 61 2.28 -4.15 -13.66
N ALA A 62 1.90 -3.05 -14.30
CA ALA A 62 1.64 -1.78 -13.63
C ALA A 62 0.15 -1.56 -13.37
N PHE A 63 -0.16 -1.01 -12.18
CA PHE A 63 -1.51 -0.65 -11.75
C PHE A 63 -1.52 0.79 -11.23
N HIS A 64 -2.38 1.62 -11.81
CA HIS A 64 -2.62 2.98 -11.35
C HIS A 64 -3.78 3.00 -10.36
N ILE A 65 -3.55 3.61 -9.19
CA ILE A 65 -4.55 3.78 -8.15
C ILE A 65 -4.52 5.20 -7.63
N SER A 66 -5.61 5.60 -6.98
CA SER A 66 -5.75 6.89 -6.30
C SER A 66 -5.96 6.69 -4.80
N VAL A 67 -5.36 7.56 -4.00
CA VAL A 67 -5.56 7.63 -2.55
C VAL A 67 -5.82 9.07 -2.15
N SER A 68 -6.91 9.29 -1.41
CA SER A 68 -7.34 10.62 -0.98
C SER A 68 -7.46 10.75 0.53
N SER A 69 -7.76 9.66 1.24
CA SER A 69 -7.90 9.70 2.71
C SER A 69 -6.53 9.85 3.39
N PRO A 70 -6.42 10.68 4.44
CA PRO A 70 -5.21 10.79 5.27
C PRO A 70 -4.76 9.46 5.90
N ALA A 71 -5.65 8.47 6.00
CA ALA A 71 -5.35 7.14 6.51
C ALA A 71 -5.84 6.09 5.49
N SER A 72 -4.91 5.63 4.66
CA SER A 72 -5.19 4.68 3.57
C SER A 72 -4.32 3.43 3.67
N ILE A 73 -4.84 2.31 3.20
CA ILE A 73 -4.15 1.04 3.10
C ILE A 73 -4.30 0.54 1.65
N VAL A 74 -3.20 0.13 1.03
CA VAL A 74 -3.18 -0.56 -0.24
C VAL A 74 -2.75 -2.00 0.01
N ASP A 75 -3.68 -2.93 -0.10
CA ASP A 75 -3.45 -4.38 -0.03
C ASP A 75 -3.49 -4.94 -1.45
N PHE A 76 -2.42 -5.58 -1.89
CA PHE A 76 -2.29 -6.06 -3.26
C PHE A 76 -1.50 -7.37 -3.33
N VAL A 77 -1.62 -8.03 -4.48
CA VAL A 77 -0.92 -9.27 -4.76
C VAL A 77 0.23 -9.09 -5.75
N TYR A 78 1.28 -9.88 -5.59
CA TYR A 78 2.42 -9.95 -6.49
C TYR A 78 2.84 -11.41 -6.72
N PRO A 79 3.59 -11.71 -7.79
CA PRO A 79 3.88 -13.10 -8.16
C PRO A 79 4.91 -13.72 -7.21
N GLU A 80 4.70 -14.98 -6.85
CA GLU A 80 5.58 -15.73 -5.95
C GLU A 80 7.05 -15.77 -6.42
N SER A 81 7.29 -15.81 -7.75
CA SER A 81 8.65 -15.81 -8.32
C SER A 81 9.22 -14.41 -8.57
N GLY A 82 8.53 -13.37 -8.11
CA GLY A 82 8.79 -11.98 -8.45
C GLY A 82 8.92 -11.04 -7.26
N THR A 83 8.92 -9.75 -7.59
CA THR A 83 9.00 -8.65 -6.61
C THR A 83 7.87 -7.65 -6.83
N TYR A 84 7.83 -6.61 -6.01
CA TYR A 84 6.99 -5.45 -6.28
C TYR A 84 7.75 -4.15 -6.05
N SER A 85 7.22 -3.08 -6.62
CA SER A 85 7.64 -1.71 -6.36
C SER A 85 6.43 -0.79 -6.34
N PHE A 86 6.57 0.36 -5.71
CA PHE A 86 5.55 1.39 -5.73
C PHE A 86 6.20 2.78 -5.87
N LYS A 87 5.46 3.71 -6.49
CA LYS A 87 5.82 5.12 -6.49
C LYS A 87 4.59 5.97 -6.20
N PHE A 88 4.81 7.09 -5.53
CA PHE A 88 3.79 8.12 -5.33
C PHE A 88 3.98 9.24 -6.33
N GLN A 89 2.88 9.83 -6.78
CA GLN A 89 2.89 10.99 -7.67
C GLN A 89 1.77 11.95 -7.30
N SER A 90 2.00 13.24 -7.58
CA SER A 90 0.92 14.22 -7.56
C SER A 90 -0.07 13.94 -8.70
N PRO A 91 -1.34 14.32 -8.56
CA PRO A 91 -2.34 14.14 -9.61
C PRO A 91 -1.91 14.90 -10.87
N PRO A 92 -2.17 14.39 -12.09
CA PRO A 92 -1.67 14.98 -13.34
C PRO A 92 -2.05 16.45 -13.56
N SER A 93 -3.16 16.90 -12.98
CA SER A 93 -3.70 18.26 -13.10
C SER A 93 -3.32 19.19 -11.95
N SER A 94 -2.45 18.75 -11.04
CA SER A 94 -2.17 19.49 -9.81
C SER A 94 -0.99 20.46 -9.95
N ASN A 95 -1.25 21.76 -9.74
CA ASN A 95 -0.21 22.77 -9.49
C ASN A 95 0.33 22.71 -8.04
N ALA A 96 0.08 21.61 -7.32
CA ALA A 96 0.53 21.47 -5.94
C ALA A 96 2.07 21.39 -5.84
N PRO A 97 2.63 21.72 -4.66
CA PRO A 97 4.02 21.46 -4.36
C PRO A 97 4.40 20.00 -4.67
N PRO A 98 5.69 19.74 -4.99
CA PRO A 98 6.16 18.37 -5.15
C PRO A 98 5.80 17.53 -3.94
N LEU A 99 5.20 16.36 -4.20
CA LEU A 99 4.85 15.42 -3.15
C LEU A 99 6.13 14.97 -2.43
N LYS A 100 6.12 15.07 -1.10
CA LYS A 100 7.20 14.55 -0.26
C LYS A 100 6.67 13.38 0.54
N THR A 101 7.33 12.25 0.38
CA THR A 101 6.99 11.00 1.05
C THR A 101 8.21 10.41 1.74
N ARG A 102 8.00 9.73 2.86
CA ARG A 102 9.05 9.03 3.60
C ARG A 102 8.53 7.70 4.10
N GLU A 103 9.28 6.63 3.88
CA GLU A 103 9.03 5.36 4.57
C GLU A 103 9.46 5.49 6.03
N VAL A 104 8.51 5.27 6.94
CA VAL A 104 8.71 5.49 8.39
C VAL A 104 8.73 4.20 9.18
N LEU A 105 8.17 3.12 8.62
CA LEU A 105 8.13 1.80 9.24
C LEU A 105 8.02 0.73 8.15
N THR A 106 8.71 -0.39 8.36
CA THR A 106 8.53 -1.63 7.62
C THR A 106 8.26 -2.77 8.59
N GLY A 107 7.48 -3.75 8.19
CA GLY A 107 7.15 -4.87 9.06
C GLY A 107 6.20 -5.87 8.42
N SER A 108 5.50 -6.59 9.29
CA SER A 108 4.43 -7.53 8.96
C SER A 108 3.32 -7.38 9.99
N ALA A 109 2.11 -7.83 9.66
CA ALA A 109 0.96 -7.77 10.55
C ALA A 109 0.03 -8.97 10.34
N GLU A 110 -0.71 -9.35 11.37
CA GLU A 110 -1.90 -10.19 11.25
C GLU A 110 -3.11 -9.28 11.48
N VAL A 111 -4.02 -9.22 10.51
CA VAL A 111 -5.13 -8.26 10.53
C VAL A 111 -6.44 -8.97 10.23
N ALA A 112 -7.54 -8.47 10.80
CA ALA A 112 -8.86 -8.89 10.35
C ALA A 112 -9.18 -8.19 9.02
N ASP A 113 -9.56 -8.96 8.00
CA ASP A 113 -10.02 -8.41 6.73
C ASP A 113 -11.25 -7.52 6.96
N PRO A 114 -11.24 -6.25 6.52
CA PRO A 114 -12.35 -5.33 6.81
C PRO A 114 -13.69 -5.80 6.20
N GLU A 115 -13.67 -6.65 5.16
CA GLU A 115 -14.85 -7.17 4.48
C GLU A 115 -15.28 -8.54 5.00
N THR A 116 -14.35 -9.50 5.06
CA THR A 116 -14.68 -10.89 5.44
C THR A 116 -14.61 -11.13 6.94
N LYS A 117 -13.93 -10.25 7.68
CA LYS A 117 -13.59 -10.41 9.11
C LYS A 117 -12.71 -11.62 9.42
N GLU A 118 -12.19 -12.29 8.40
CA GLU A 118 -11.23 -13.38 8.56
C GLU A 118 -9.85 -12.82 8.85
N GLN A 119 -9.04 -13.56 9.60
CA GLN A 119 -7.64 -13.17 9.81
C GLN A 119 -6.83 -13.39 8.53
N VAL A 120 -6.05 -12.37 8.16
CA VAL A 120 -5.16 -12.38 7.00
C VAL A 120 -3.77 -11.93 7.44
N SER A 121 -2.77 -12.67 6.98
CA SER A 121 -1.37 -12.34 7.18
C SER A 121 -0.91 -11.33 6.11
N TRP A 122 -0.30 -10.25 6.57
CA TRP A 122 0.44 -9.28 5.77
C TRP A 122 1.93 -9.51 6.00
N PRO A 123 2.59 -10.37 5.19
CA PRO A 123 3.98 -10.75 5.40
C PRO A 123 4.95 -9.61 5.08
N SER A 124 4.51 -8.61 4.32
CA SER A 124 5.26 -7.40 4.05
C SER A 124 4.33 -6.18 4.10
N MET A 125 4.74 -5.19 4.87
CA MET A 125 4.04 -3.93 5.09
C MET A 125 5.06 -2.79 5.12
N SER A 126 4.81 -1.74 4.35
CA SER A 126 5.55 -0.46 4.38
C SER A 126 4.61 0.66 4.75
N VAL A 127 4.96 1.48 5.73
CA VAL A 127 4.19 2.67 6.13
C VAL A 127 4.86 3.89 5.54
N ILE A 128 4.14 4.55 4.63
CA ILE A 128 4.63 5.73 3.93
C ILE A 128 3.95 6.96 4.50
N TYR A 129 4.73 7.80 5.19
CA TYR A 129 4.31 9.12 5.59
C TYR A 129 4.27 10.04 4.37
N VAL A 130 3.16 10.78 4.22
CA VAL A 130 2.99 11.85 3.24
C VAL A 130 3.00 13.18 3.98
N GLU A 131 3.93 14.06 3.63
CA GLU A 131 4.05 15.38 4.27
C GLU A 131 2.85 16.26 3.94
N GLY A 132 2.31 16.93 4.96
CA GLY A 132 1.26 17.92 4.80
C GLY A 132 1.01 18.75 6.06
N ALA A 133 -0.06 19.53 6.04
CA ALA A 133 -0.30 20.60 7.03
C ALA A 133 -0.89 20.13 8.37
N THR A 134 -1.41 18.91 8.45
CA THR A 134 -2.22 18.45 9.59
C THR A 134 -1.62 17.22 10.27
N TYR A 135 -1.37 16.16 9.50
CA TYR A 135 -0.90 14.89 10.04
C TYR A 135 0.61 14.78 9.85
N ASN A 136 1.33 14.55 10.95
CA ASN A 136 2.79 14.49 10.96
C ASN A 136 3.33 13.05 11.01
N GLU A 137 4.66 12.91 10.97
CA GLU A 137 5.34 11.60 10.99
C GLU A 137 5.03 10.77 12.26
N GLY A 138 4.79 11.42 13.40
CA GLY A 138 4.39 10.75 14.65
C GLY A 138 2.99 10.16 14.54
N TRP A 139 2.05 10.93 13.98
CA TRP A 139 0.69 10.46 13.70
C TRP A 139 0.69 9.27 12.73
N ALA A 140 1.53 9.29 11.69
CA ALA A 140 1.67 8.16 10.76
C ALA A 140 2.08 6.85 11.47
N ARG A 141 2.93 6.93 12.49
CA ARG A 141 3.31 5.77 13.31
C ARG A 141 2.16 5.28 14.20
N ILE A 142 1.37 6.20 14.77
CA ILE A 142 0.17 5.84 15.55
C ILE A 142 -0.84 5.12 14.66
N PHE A 143 -1.10 5.65 13.45
CA PHE A 143 -1.95 4.98 12.47
C PHE A 143 -1.49 3.55 12.18
N ALA A 144 -0.19 3.36 11.92
CA ALA A 144 0.37 2.03 11.68
C ALA A 144 0.15 1.03 12.82
N SER A 145 -0.01 1.50 14.06
CA SER A 145 -0.28 0.66 15.23
C SER A 145 -1.76 0.46 15.57
N THR A 146 -2.67 1.20 14.91
CA THR A 146 -4.10 1.26 15.31
C THR A 146 -5.08 1.07 14.17
N PHE A 147 -4.61 0.95 12.92
CA PHE A 147 -5.49 0.87 11.75
C PHE A 147 -6.45 -0.34 11.78
N ASP A 148 -6.02 -1.45 12.38
CA ASP A 148 -6.77 -2.70 12.49
C ASP A 148 -7.97 -2.58 13.44
N LEU A 149 -7.96 -1.63 14.37
CA LEU A 149 -9.13 -1.31 15.20
C LEU A 149 -10.32 -0.90 14.34
N ALA A 150 -10.09 -0.09 13.30
CA ALA A 150 -11.15 0.34 12.38
C ALA A 150 -11.68 -0.81 11.53
N PHE A 151 -10.86 -1.81 11.21
CA PHE A 151 -11.29 -2.98 10.45
C PHE A 151 -12.25 -3.87 11.24
N ASN A 152 -12.16 -3.84 12.57
CA ASN A 152 -13.06 -4.57 13.47
C ASN A 152 -14.33 -3.78 13.84
N SER A 153 -14.48 -2.54 13.37
CA SER A 153 -15.66 -1.72 13.64
C SER A 153 -16.92 -2.33 13.02
N GLU A 154 -18.04 -2.25 13.75
CA GLU A 154 -19.38 -2.56 13.23
C GLU A 154 -19.92 -1.44 12.32
N ASP A 155 -19.33 -0.23 12.40
CA ASP A 155 -19.68 0.88 11.52
C ASP A 155 -19.15 0.63 10.10
N LYS A 156 -20.05 0.26 9.19
CA LYS A 156 -19.74 0.03 7.78
C LYS A 156 -19.26 1.30 7.05
N ALA A 157 -19.49 2.49 7.60
CA ALA A 157 -18.99 3.74 7.05
C ALA A 157 -17.57 4.09 7.56
N ALA A 158 -17.00 3.28 8.47
CA ALA A 158 -15.65 3.50 8.99
C ALA A 158 -14.57 3.30 7.92
N VAL A 159 -14.78 2.35 7.00
CA VAL A 159 -13.82 1.97 5.95
C VAL A 159 -14.52 1.93 4.59
N SER A 160 -14.03 2.69 3.63
CA SER A 160 -14.42 2.57 2.22
C SER A 160 -13.39 1.74 1.46
N ILE A 161 -13.85 0.86 0.56
CA ILE A 161 -12.98 -0.05 -0.19
C ILE A 161 -13.17 0.14 -1.69
N GLU A 162 -12.08 0.47 -2.37
CA GLU A 162 -12.00 0.57 -3.83
C GLU A 162 -11.11 -0.56 -4.37
N ARG A 163 -11.62 -1.34 -5.33
CA ARG A 163 -10.90 -2.49 -5.88
C ARG A 163 -10.24 -2.15 -7.21
N PHE A 164 -9.05 -2.72 -7.41
CA PHE A 164 -8.36 -2.76 -8.69
C PHE A 164 -7.92 -4.20 -8.96
N PRO A 165 -7.52 -4.56 -10.19
CA PRO A 165 -7.35 -5.97 -10.54
C PRO A 165 -6.38 -6.75 -9.65
N ALA A 166 -5.32 -6.12 -9.12
CA ALA A 166 -4.36 -6.77 -8.23
C ALA A 166 -4.64 -6.56 -6.73
N GLY A 167 -5.74 -5.93 -6.33
CA GLY A 167 -5.96 -5.66 -4.91
C GLY A 167 -7.05 -4.63 -4.61
N ARG A 168 -6.85 -3.91 -3.52
CA ARG A 168 -7.79 -2.88 -3.05
C ARG A 168 -7.10 -1.77 -2.28
N VAL A 169 -7.74 -0.61 -2.29
CA VAL A 169 -7.48 0.52 -1.41
C VAL A 169 -8.56 0.54 -0.34
N SER A 170 -8.17 0.44 0.92
CA SER A 170 -9.04 0.64 2.08
C SER A 170 -8.74 1.99 2.72
N SER A 171 -9.73 2.86 2.78
CA SER A 171 -9.58 4.22 3.28
C SER A 171 -10.44 4.42 4.51
N LEU A 172 -9.84 4.92 5.60
CA LEU A 172 -10.63 5.28 6.77
C LEU A 172 -11.40 6.58 6.51
N SER A 173 -12.64 6.64 6.98
CA SER A 173 -13.41 7.88 7.00
C SER A 173 -12.82 8.85 8.04
N ARG A 174 -13.16 10.14 7.93
CA ARG A 174 -12.69 11.15 8.90
C ARG A 174 -13.12 10.85 10.33
N SER A 175 -14.36 10.38 10.52
CA SER A 175 -14.85 9.96 11.83
C SER A 175 -14.10 8.73 12.36
N ALA A 176 -13.76 7.76 11.50
CA ALA A 176 -12.95 6.61 11.89
C ALA A 176 -11.52 7.02 12.26
N ILE A 177 -10.89 7.91 11.49
CA ILE A 177 -9.57 8.49 11.82
C ILE A 177 -9.63 9.14 13.20
N GLU A 178 -10.62 10.01 13.42
CA GLU A 178 -10.80 10.66 14.70
C GLU A 178 -11.11 9.68 15.81
N THR A 179 -11.70 8.52 15.56
CA THR A 179 -12.09 7.58 16.61
C THR A 179 -10.95 6.64 16.99
N PHE A 180 -10.26 6.10 15.98
CA PHE A 180 -9.31 5.00 16.15
C PHE A 180 -7.84 5.45 16.11
N VAL A 181 -7.52 6.53 15.42
CA VAL A 181 -6.15 7.02 15.26
C VAL A 181 -5.89 8.19 16.21
N ARG A 182 -5.81 7.88 17.51
CA ARG A 182 -5.47 8.85 18.55
C ARG A 182 -4.19 8.45 19.26
N ASP A 183 -3.39 9.47 19.57
CA ASP A 183 -2.34 9.33 20.57
C ASP A 183 -3.00 8.89 21.88
N SER A 184 -2.56 7.75 22.40
CA SER A 184 -3.09 7.22 23.66
C SER A 184 -2.64 8.17 24.76
N LYS A 185 -3.50 9.12 25.14
CA LYS A 185 -3.29 9.95 26.33
C LYS A 185 -3.31 9.09 27.59
#